data_AF-A0A7S0TTG8-F1
#
_entry.id   AF-A0A7S0TTG8-F1
#
_cell.length_a   1.000
_cell.length_b   1.000
_cell.length_c   1.000
_cell.angle_alpha   90.00
_cell.angle_beta   90.00
_cell.angle_gamma   90.00
#
_symmetry.space_group_name_H-M   'P 1'
#
loop_
_entity.id
_entity.type
_entity.pdbx_description
1 polymer ?
#
loop_
_entity_poly.entity_id
_entity_poly.type
_entity_poly.pdbx_seq_one_letter_code
_entity_poly.pdbx_strand_id
1 'polypeptide(L)'
;GCALQWVKRPASDIVELYRLLYNHRATSAVNAIRRLYPTKVVIYTRRPSLLRYVSCFRKDKVIGVRYEESWHHDQVVLVSNEALDMHQLIVPSAAATPKDVLCHLTASEVMLEREKRDLRLCFERLFAARAVVQEQLRLWEPPDMVVCATPKDVPATVARLGRKAGGKAYLWDDNAALLGRKGVFVVERFNALTGHQRGRLESFLDRVMPLDSLPEQLEDWMTSAPEEHRVLDYVEDEEGEEFLAYTFQEAKHRDLKPWPLPDIEGVEHKPTVRTRKVQIMRGLQQAGVAIKRTASGEHWQQQWKQMWKSGLEINDLLHPDKKTYRTKQRTLRQFKFGRGDTAEMA
;
A
#
# COMPACT_ATOMS: atom_id res chain seq x y z
N GLY A 1 -8.17 5.59 15.76
CA GLY A 1 -7.30 6.74 15.43
C GLY A 1 -7.76 7.99 16.15
N CYS A 2 -8.77 8.69 15.63
CA CYS A 2 -9.35 9.87 16.29
C CYS A 2 -9.86 9.55 17.70
N ALA A 3 -10.57 8.42 17.88
CA ALA A 3 -11.04 7.96 19.18
C ALA A 3 -9.93 7.86 20.24
N LEU A 4 -8.80 7.22 19.90
CA LEU A 4 -7.63 7.12 20.80
C LEU A 4 -7.10 8.49 21.23
N GLN A 5 -7.09 9.48 20.33
CA GLN A 5 -6.66 10.84 20.68
C GLN A 5 -7.72 11.57 21.54
N TRP A 6 -9.00 11.28 21.33
CA TRP A 6 -10.10 11.79 22.16
C TRP A 6 -9.95 11.33 23.62
N VAL A 7 -9.69 10.03 23.83
CA VAL A 7 -9.39 9.46 25.16
C VAL A 7 -7.93 9.68 25.58
N LYS A 8 -7.23 10.63 24.96
CA LYS A 8 -5.89 11.12 25.32
C LYS A 8 -4.81 10.04 25.40
N ARG A 9 -4.91 9.00 24.57
CA ARG A 9 -3.87 7.96 24.48
C ARG A 9 -2.57 8.51 23.89
N PRO A 10 -1.42 8.00 24.34
CA PRO A 10 -0.12 8.46 23.86
C PRO A 10 0.11 8.14 22.38
N ALA A 11 1.04 8.87 21.75
CA ALA A 11 1.38 8.68 20.34
C ALA A 11 1.88 7.25 20.02
N SER A 12 2.48 6.55 20.99
CA SER A 12 2.89 5.14 20.85
C SER A 12 1.71 4.22 20.53
N ASP A 13 0.55 4.46 21.14
CA ASP A 13 -0.64 3.65 20.92
C ASP A 13 -1.23 3.94 19.53
N ILE A 14 -1.12 5.18 19.06
CA ILE A 14 -1.49 5.53 17.68
C ILE A 14 -0.60 4.79 16.69
N VAL A 15 0.72 4.79 16.89
CA VAL A 15 1.66 4.05 16.04
C VAL A 15 1.35 2.56 16.04
N GLU A 16 1.10 1.96 17.22
CA GLU A 16 0.76 0.55 17.34
C GLU A 16 -0.55 0.20 16.62
N LEU A 17 -1.58 1.05 16.75
CA LEU A 17 -2.80 0.91 15.95
C LEU A 17 -2.49 0.88 14.46
N TYR A 18 -1.66 1.81 13.96
CA TYR A 18 -1.29 1.82 12.53
C TYR A 18 -0.47 0.59 12.12
N ARG A 19 0.34 -0.01 13.01
CA ARG A 19 1.03 -1.29 12.75
C ARG A 19 0.03 -2.44 12.59
N LEU A 20 -0.97 -2.50 13.48
CA LEU A 20 -2.00 -3.54 13.43
C LEU A 20 -2.88 -3.41 12.18
N LEU A 21 -3.14 -2.18 11.73
CA LEU A 21 -3.91 -1.88 10.52
C LEU A 21 -3.08 -1.95 9.22
N TYR A 22 -1.76 -2.11 9.30
CA TYR A 22 -0.92 -2.16 8.12
C TYR A 22 -1.24 -3.38 7.25
N ASN A 23 -1.54 -3.14 5.97
CA ASN A 23 -1.76 -4.23 5.04
C ASN A 23 -0.41 -4.79 4.55
N HIS A 24 -0.05 -5.98 5.05
CA HIS A 24 1.19 -6.68 4.70
C HIS A 24 1.36 -6.95 3.19
N ARG A 25 0.29 -6.94 2.40
CA ARG A 25 0.37 -7.07 0.93
C ARG A 25 1.07 -5.90 0.27
N ALA A 26 1.02 -4.71 0.87
CA ALA A 26 1.74 -3.55 0.38
C ALA A 26 3.25 -3.84 0.32
N THR A 27 3.80 -4.52 1.33
CA THR A 27 5.20 -4.98 1.33
C THR A 27 5.51 -5.88 0.15
N SER A 28 4.66 -6.88 -0.12
CA SER A 28 4.84 -7.78 -1.26
C SER A 28 4.79 -7.03 -2.60
N ALA A 29 3.83 -6.13 -2.76
CA ALA A 29 3.65 -5.36 -4.00
C ALA A 29 4.82 -4.40 -4.25
N VAL A 30 5.21 -3.61 -3.23
CA VAL A 30 6.34 -2.69 -3.33
C VAL A 30 7.64 -3.44 -3.60
N ASN A 31 7.87 -4.59 -2.94
CA ASN A 31 9.07 -5.40 -3.18
C ASN A 31 9.10 -5.99 -4.59
N ALA A 32 7.96 -6.39 -5.16
CA ALA A 32 7.89 -6.86 -6.53
C ALA A 32 8.30 -5.76 -7.52
N ILE A 33 7.81 -4.54 -7.33
CA ILE A 33 8.14 -3.39 -8.18
C ILE A 33 9.61 -2.97 -8.02
N ARG A 34 10.13 -2.96 -6.79
CA ARG A 34 11.53 -2.61 -6.48
C ARG A 34 12.58 -3.51 -7.11
N ARG A 35 12.24 -4.77 -7.36
CA ARG A 35 13.14 -5.70 -8.06
C ARG A 35 13.38 -5.30 -9.52
N LEU A 36 12.54 -4.41 -10.05
CA LEU A 36 12.47 -4.10 -11.47
C LEU A 36 12.81 -2.64 -11.74
N TYR A 37 12.44 -1.75 -10.81
CA TYR A 37 12.65 -0.31 -10.93
C TYR A 37 13.11 0.31 -9.62
N PRO A 38 14.02 1.30 -9.66
CA PRO A 38 14.23 2.23 -8.56
C PRO A 38 12.89 2.89 -8.18
N THR A 39 12.37 2.58 -7.00
CA THR A 39 11.00 2.94 -6.59
C THR A 39 11.00 3.89 -5.41
N LYS A 40 10.45 5.08 -5.58
CA LYS A 40 10.13 6.02 -4.49
C LYS A 40 8.71 5.75 -3.99
N VAL A 41 8.57 5.60 -2.67
CA VAL A 41 7.27 5.42 -2.00
C VAL A 41 6.82 6.78 -1.48
N VAL A 42 5.52 7.06 -1.61
CA VAL A 42 4.88 8.29 -1.16
C VAL A 42 3.56 7.93 -0.50
N ILE A 43 3.22 8.61 0.60
CA ILE A 43 1.91 8.49 1.23
C ILE A 43 1.01 9.56 0.66
N TYR A 44 -0.03 9.15 -0.07
CA TYR A 44 -0.97 10.07 -0.68
C TYR A 44 -2.31 10.00 0.05
N THR A 45 -2.76 11.10 0.66
CA THR A 45 -3.98 11.17 1.46
C THR A 45 -4.84 12.36 1.07
N ARG A 46 -6.17 12.20 1.12
CA ARG A 46 -7.11 13.32 1.00
C ARG A 46 -7.53 13.75 2.41
N ARG A 47 -7.08 14.93 2.86
CA ARG A 47 -7.44 15.52 4.16
C ARG A 47 -7.62 17.03 3.99
N PRO A 48 -8.80 17.48 3.54
CA PRO A 48 -9.06 18.89 3.30
C PRO A 48 -8.88 19.74 4.56
N SER A 49 -9.16 19.19 5.75
CA SER A 49 -9.03 19.90 7.03
C SER A 49 -7.60 20.37 7.36
N LEU A 50 -6.58 19.79 6.73
CA LEU A 50 -5.19 20.20 6.85
C LEU A 50 -4.82 21.34 5.90
N LEU A 51 -5.70 21.74 4.99
CA LEU A 51 -5.50 22.86 4.06
C LEU A 51 -6.55 23.97 4.28
N ARG A 52 -7.72 23.57 4.76
CA ARG A 52 -8.85 24.42 5.13
C ARG A 52 -9.39 23.92 6.47
N TYR A 53 -8.97 24.56 7.55
CA TYR A 53 -9.36 24.15 8.89
C TYR A 53 -10.76 24.67 9.22
N VAL A 54 -11.69 23.78 9.55
CA VAL A 54 -13.02 24.16 10.06
C VAL A 54 -12.96 24.09 11.58
N SER A 55 -13.09 25.23 12.24
CA SER A 55 -12.98 25.31 13.70
C SER A 55 -14.21 24.70 14.36
N CYS A 56 -13.99 23.71 15.24
CA CYS A 56 -15.00 23.21 16.16
C CYS A 56 -15.13 24.06 17.44
N PHE A 57 -14.31 25.11 17.59
CA PHE A 57 -14.30 25.99 18.77
C PHE A 57 -14.93 27.36 18.49
N ARG A 58 -15.09 27.72 17.23
CA ARG A 58 -15.70 28.96 16.75
C ARG A 58 -16.76 28.58 15.74
N LYS A 59 -18.04 28.94 15.96
CA LYS A 59 -19.23 28.66 15.12
C LYS A 59 -18.90 28.40 13.63
N ASP A 60 -18.56 27.15 13.31
CA ASP A 60 -18.14 26.63 12.00
C ASP A 60 -17.22 27.55 11.18
N LYS A 61 -16.34 28.27 11.87
CA LYS A 61 -15.45 29.23 11.21
C LYS A 61 -14.41 28.50 10.39
N VAL A 62 -14.31 28.87 9.13
CA VAL A 62 -13.30 28.35 8.20
C VAL A 62 -12.05 29.21 8.29
N ILE A 63 -10.91 28.59 8.57
CA ILE A 63 -9.59 29.22 8.62
C ILE A 63 -8.74 28.62 7.50
N GLY A 64 -8.27 29.48 6.59
CA GLY A 64 -7.29 29.09 5.59
C GLY A 64 -5.95 28.85 6.24
N VAL A 65 -5.35 27.68 6.02
CA VAL A 65 -4.04 27.34 6.59
C VAL A 65 -3.04 27.08 5.45
N ARG A 66 -1.88 27.72 5.55
CA ARG A 66 -0.72 27.52 4.68
C ARG A 66 0.46 27.03 5.52
N TYR A 67 1.45 26.48 4.85
CA TYR A 67 2.68 25.97 5.44
C TYR A 67 3.85 26.58 4.65
N GLU A 68 5.03 25.99 4.78
CA GLU A 68 6.21 26.37 3.99
C GLU A 68 5.87 26.45 2.49
N GLU A 69 6.19 27.58 1.86
CA GLU A 69 5.75 27.89 0.48
C GLU A 69 6.24 26.84 -0.52
N SER A 70 7.49 26.38 -0.35
CA SER A 70 8.08 25.33 -1.20
C SER A 70 7.40 23.96 -1.07
N TRP A 71 6.55 23.75 -0.06
CA TRP A 71 5.78 22.50 0.13
C TRP A 71 4.41 22.56 -0.55
N HIS A 72 3.97 23.75 -0.93
CA HIS A 72 2.72 23.95 -1.65
C HIS A 72 2.96 23.93 -3.15
N HIS A 73 1.89 23.63 -3.87
CA HIS A 73 1.87 23.86 -5.31
C HIS A 73 0.70 24.74 -5.68
N ASP A 74 1.02 25.92 -6.21
CA ASP A 74 0.05 26.88 -6.69
C ASP A 74 -0.57 26.38 -8.00
N GLN A 75 -1.85 26.05 -7.95
CA GLN A 75 -2.74 26.39 -9.05
C GLN A 75 -3.82 27.23 -8.40
N VAL A 76 -3.64 28.54 -8.46
CA VAL A 76 -4.70 29.49 -8.12
C VAL A 76 -5.77 29.37 -9.20
N VAL A 77 -6.84 28.61 -8.93
CA VAL A 77 -8.06 28.63 -9.72
C VAL A 77 -9.03 29.56 -9.01
N LEU A 78 -9.02 30.83 -9.40
CA LEU A 78 -9.96 31.84 -8.88
C LEU A 78 -11.40 31.34 -9.03
N VAL A 79 -11.95 30.76 -7.97
CA VAL A 79 -13.39 30.53 -7.82
C VAL A 79 -13.87 31.54 -6.79
N SER A 80 -14.46 32.64 -7.29
CA SER A 80 -15.23 33.64 -6.54
C SER A 80 -14.52 34.24 -5.30
N ASN A 81 -13.76 35.34 -5.49
CA ASN A 81 -13.34 36.35 -4.49
C ASN A 81 -12.84 35.95 -3.08
N GLU A 82 -12.66 34.66 -2.79
CA GLU A 82 -12.02 34.14 -1.57
C GLU A 82 -10.87 33.22 -2.01
N ALA A 83 -9.67 33.79 -2.19
CA ALA A 83 -8.49 33.05 -2.64
C ALA A 83 -8.00 32.08 -1.56
N LEU A 84 -8.43 30.82 -1.61
CA LEU A 84 -7.82 29.70 -0.88
C LEU A 84 -7.67 28.47 -1.78
N ASP A 85 -6.89 28.63 -2.86
CA ASP A 85 -6.55 27.57 -3.80
C ASP A 85 -5.31 26.78 -3.36
N MET A 86 -5.49 25.96 -2.34
CA MET A 86 -4.49 24.96 -1.98
C MET A 86 -4.99 23.56 -2.31
N HIS A 87 -4.55 23.03 -3.44
CA HIS A 87 -4.96 21.68 -3.84
C HIS A 87 -4.12 20.60 -3.16
N GLN A 88 -2.84 20.84 -2.91
CA GLN A 88 -1.91 19.85 -2.37
C GLN A 88 -0.80 20.46 -1.52
N LEU A 89 -0.50 19.80 -0.39
CA LEU A 89 0.67 20.02 0.46
C LEU A 89 1.57 18.79 0.37
N ILE A 90 2.87 18.99 0.11
CA ILE A 90 3.90 17.96 0.09
C ILE A 90 4.77 18.13 1.34
N VAL A 91 4.55 17.28 2.35
CA VAL A 91 5.40 17.25 3.54
C VAL A 91 6.64 16.39 3.21
N PRO A 92 7.85 16.98 3.19
CA PRO A 92 9.05 16.27 2.74
C PRO A 92 9.55 15.24 3.75
N SER A 93 10.39 14.30 3.27
CA SER A 93 11.08 13.30 4.09
C SER A 93 11.84 13.90 5.29
N ALA A 94 12.34 15.13 5.15
CA ALA A 94 13.11 15.84 6.18
C ALA A 94 12.28 16.35 7.37
N ALA A 95 10.98 16.65 7.18
CA ALA A 95 10.11 17.03 8.29
C ALA A 95 9.83 15.78 9.13
N ALA A 96 10.39 15.69 10.34
CA ALA A 96 10.41 14.47 11.14
C ALA A 96 9.21 14.37 12.09
N THR A 97 8.64 15.50 12.50
CA THR A 97 7.58 15.58 13.48
C THR A 97 6.44 16.51 13.05
N PRO A 98 5.23 16.37 13.62
CA PRO A 98 4.16 17.36 13.47
C PRO A 98 4.56 18.79 13.85
N LYS A 99 5.46 18.93 14.84
CA LYS A 99 5.96 20.24 15.28
C LYS A 99 6.78 20.91 14.17
N ASP A 100 7.58 20.14 13.44
CA ASP A 100 8.38 20.63 12.31
C ASP A 100 7.50 21.10 11.16
N VAL A 101 6.28 20.58 11.03
CA VAL A 101 5.32 21.08 10.03
C VAL A 101 4.63 22.35 10.52
N LEU A 102 4.21 22.35 11.79
CA LEU A 102 3.46 23.45 12.38
C LEU A 102 4.30 24.70 12.67
N CYS A 103 5.63 24.62 12.73
CA CYS A 103 6.46 25.82 12.82
C CYS A 103 6.42 26.69 11.55
N HIS A 104 6.06 26.10 10.41
CA HIS A 104 5.83 26.82 9.15
C HIS A 104 4.35 27.20 8.93
N LEU A 105 3.46 26.91 9.90
CA LEU A 105 2.04 27.21 9.79
C LEU A 105 1.82 28.72 9.73
N THR A 106 1.21 29.17 8.63
CA THR A 106 0.61 30.49 8.49
C THR A 106 -0.88 30.32 8.31
N ALA A 107 -1.68 31.23 8.86
CA ALA A 107 -3.13 31.13 8.81
C ALA A 107 -3.72 32.48 8.39
N SER A 108 -4.85 32.45 7.69
CA SER A 108 -5.59 33.66 7.32
C SER A 108 -6.03 34.47 8.55
N GLU A 109 -6.08 33.82 9.72
CA GLU A 109 -6.43 34.42 11.00
C GLU A 109 -5.61 33.83 12.15
N VAL A 110 -5.60 34.53 13.29
CA VAL A 110 -4.99 34.01 14.52
C VAL A 110 -5.76 32.79 15.01
N MET A 111 -5.13 31.63 14.93
CA MET A 111 -5.66 30.37 15.44
C MET A 111 -5.53 30.28 16.97
N LEU A 112 -6.56 29.75 17.62
CA LEU A 112 -6.53 29.38 19.03
C LEU A 112 -5.55 28.23 19.26
N GLU A 113 -4.99 28.15 20.47
CA GLU A 113 -4.11 27.03 20.85
C GLU A 113 -4.81 25.66 20.75
N ARG A 114 -6.13 25.60 20.98
CA ARG A 114 -6.92 24.38 20.79
C ARG A 114 -7.04 23.97 19.32
N GLU A 115 -7.15 24.93 18.40
CA GLU A 115 -7.20 24.69 16.95
C GLU A 115 -5.84 24.20 16.43
N LYS A 116 -4.75 24.83 16.88
CA LYS A 116 -3.37 24.37 16.58
C LYS A 116 -3.13 22.96 17.12
N ARG A 117 -3.62 22.66 18.33
CA ARG A 117 -3.55 21.32 18.91
C ARG A 117 -4.30 20.30 18.07
N ASP A 118 -5.49 20.63 17.58
CA ASP A 118 -6.28 19.74 16.72
C ASP A 118 -5.56 19.45 15.38
N LEU A 119 -5.00 20.47 14.72
CA LEU A 119 -4.11 20.28 13.56
C LEU A 119 -2.91 19.39 13.89
N ARG A 120 -2.28 19.58 15.06
CA ARG A 120 -1.19 18.73 15.52
C ARG A 120 -1.61 17.27 15.64
N LEU A 121 -2.76 17.00 16.27
CA LEU A 121 -3.31 15.64 16.39
C LEU A 121 -3.59 15.03 15.01
N CYS A 122 -4.05 15.84 14.04
CA CYS A 122 -4.24 15.38 12.67
C CYS A 122 -2.92 14.96 12.00
N PHE A 123 -1.85 15.75 12.17
CA PHE A 123 -0.52 15.38 11.68
C PHE A 123 0.07 14.19 12.44
N GLU A 124 -0.09 14.09 13.76
CA GLU A 124 0.39 12.94 14.55
C GLU A 124 -0.10 11.61 13.96
N ARG A 125 -1.35 11.52 13.52
CA ARG A 125 -1.88 10.32 12.84
C ARG A 125 -1.20 10.05 11.49
N LEU A 126 -0.92 11.09 10.71
CA LEU A 126 -0.20 10.96 9.43
C LEU A 126 1.26 10.52 9.65
N PHE A 127 1.94 11.11 10.63
CA PHE A 127 3.30 10.75 11.00
C PHE A 127 3.38 9.34 11.58
N ALA A 128 2.37 8.88 12.33
CA ALA A 128 2.26 7.50 12.76
C ALA A 128 2.16 6.54 11.56
N ALA A 129 1.25 6.83 10.61
CA ALA A 129 1.15 6.05 9.38
C ALA A 129 2.48 6.04 8.59
N ARG A 130 3.17 7.17 8.51
CA ARG A 130 4.47 7.32 7.86
C ARG A 130 5.57 6.50 8.49
N ALA A 131 5.67 6.51 9.81
CA ALA A 131 6.62 5.69 10.55
C ALA A 131 6.36 4.19 10.31
N VAL A 132 5.11 3.75 10.35
CA VAL A 132 4.75 2.36 10.07
C VAL A 132 5.08 1.97 8.63
N VAL A 133 4.75 2.82 7.65
CA VAL A 133 5.10 2.55 6.24
C VAL A 133 6.62 2.47 6.05
N GLN A 134 7.39 3.36 6.69
CA GLN A 134 8.84 3.32 6.67
C GLN A 134 9.38 2.00 7.23
N GLU A 135 8.92 1.62 8.42
CA GLU A 135 9.29 0.40 9.13
C GLU A 135 8.96 -0.86 8.29
N GLN A 136 7.70 -1.00 7.87
CA GLN A 136 7.17 -2.20 7.23
C GLN A 136 7.70 -2.39 5.80
N LEU A 137 8.04 -1.31 5.10
CA LEU A 137 8.67 -1.35 3.78
C LEU A 137 10.20 -1.28 3.84
N ARG A 138 10.79 -1.23 5.05
CA ARG A 138 12.24 -1.09 5.29
C ARG A 138 12.85 0.04 4.47
N LEU A 139 12.19 1.20 4.50
CA LEU A 139 12.66 2.39 3.79
C LEU A 139 13.84 2.98 4.56
N TRP A 140 14.90 3.34 3.84
CA TRP A 140 16.04 4.04 4.43
C TRP A 140 15.62 5.38 5.04
N GLU A 141 14.84 6.14 4.28
CA GLU A 141 14.26 7.41 4.70
C GLU A 141 12.74 7.31 4.82
N PRO A 142 12.11 8.13 5.68
CA PRO A 142 10.66 8.22 5.71
C PRO A 142 10.13 8.71 4.34
N PRO A 143 8.99 8.19 3.86
CA PRO A 143 8.43 8.61 2.59
C PRO A 143 7.88 10.04 2.68
N ASP A 144 7.84 10.77 1.57
CA ASP A 144 7.11 12.03 1.49
C ASP A 144 5.60 11.79 1.71
N MET A 145 4.91 12.78 2.25
CA MET A 145 3.44 12.76 2.36
C MET A 145 2.83 13.82 1.46
N VAL A 146 1.88 13.42 0.63
CA VAL A 146 1.06 14.31 -0.18
C VAL A 146 -0.33 14.37 0.43
N VAL A 147 -0.72 15.54 0.89
CA VAL A 147 -2.04 15.83 1.45
C VAL A 147 -2.81 16.66 0.45
N CYS A 148 -4.00 16.22 0.03
CA CYS A 148 -4.84 16.98 -0.89
C CYS A 148 -6.22 17.32 -0.30
N ALA A 149 -6.77 18.46 -0.73
CA ALA A 149 -8.15 18.85 -0.47
C ALA A 149 -9.10 18.28 -1.54
N THR A 150 -8.64 18.28 -2.78
CA THR A 150 -9.38 17.80 -3.95
C THR A 150 -9.19 16.28 -4.16
N PRO A 151 -9.97 15.66 -5.05
CA PRO A 151 -9.71 14.28 -5.49
C PRO A 151 -8.27 14.08 -5.97
N LYS A 152 -7.73 12.88 -5.74
CA LYS A 152 -6.34 12.56 -6.08
C LYS A 152 -6.09 12.64 -7.59
N ASP A 153 -4.96 13.25 -7.97
CA ASP A 153 -4.47 13.38 -9.34
C ASP A 153 -3.03 12.87 -9.41
N VAL A 154 -2.89 11.61 -9.83
CA VAL A 154 -1.59 10.93 -9.89
C VAL A 154 -0.64 11.59 -10.89
N PRO A 155 -1.03 11.84 -12.16
CA PRO A 155 -0.15 12.54 -13.10
C PRO A 155 0.37 13.89 -12.59
N ALA A 156 -0.51 14.74 -12.04
CA ALA A 156 -0.11 16.04 -11.52
C ALA A 156 0.86 15.90 -10.35
N THR A 157 0.54 15.04 -9.37
CA THR A 157 1.40 14.81 -8.20
C THR A 157 2.78 14.24 -8.60
N VAL A 158 2.86 13.38 -9.60
CA VAL A 158 4.13 12.80 -10.09
C VAL A 158 5.04 13.89 -10.66
N ALA A 159 4.49 14.77 -11.51
CA ALA A 159 5.25 15.88 -12.07
C ALA A 159 5.81 16.79 -10.96
N ARG A 160 5.00 17.04 -9.91
CA ARG A 160 5.36 17.87 -8.76
C ARG A 160 6.47 17.29 -7.89
N LEU A 161 6.52 15.97 -7.77
CA LEU A 161 7.59 15.27 -7.05
C LEU A 161 8.93 15.26 -7.84
N GLY A 162 9.05 16.09 -8.89
CA GLY A 162 10.22 16.17 -9.77
C GLY A 162 10.44 14.90 -10.58
N ARG A 163 9.38 14.11 -10.82
CA ARG A 163 9.47 12.86 -11.59
C ARG A 163 9.07 13.12 -13.03
N LYS A 164 9.81 12.50 -13.94
CA LYS A 164 9.63 12.67 -15.39
C LYS A 164 8.17 12.39 -15.78
N ALA A 165 7.56 13.34 -16.48
CA ALA A 165 6.24 13.14 -17.09
C ALA A 165 6.27 11.89 -17.98
N GLY A 166 5.31 10.99 -17.79
CA GLY A 166 5.29 9.67 -18.45
C GLY A 166 6.08 8.56 -17.74
N GLY A 167 6.68 8.84 -16.58
CA GLY A 167 7.20 7.80 -15.69
C GLY A 167 6.12 6.85 -15.19
N LYS A 168 6.50 5.62 -14.85
CA LYS A 168 5.58 4.63 -14.26
C LYS A 168 5.22 5.06 -12.83
N ALA A 169 3.97 5.45 -12.63
CA ALA A 169 3.42 5.82 -11.33
C ALA A 169 2.15 5.03 -11.07
N TYR A 170 2.04 4.54 -9.84
CA TYR A 170 0.96 3.65 -9.44
C TYR A 170 0.40 4.10 -8.09
N LEU A 171 -0.92 4.10 -7.97
CA LEU A 171 -1.64 4.44 -6.75
C LEU A 171 -2.49 3.25 -6.32
N TRP A 172 -2.25 2.71 -5.13
CA TRP A 172 -3.18 1.80 -4.45
C TRP A 172 -4.05 2.64 -3.52
N ASP A 173 -5.36 2.58 -3.72
CA ASP A 173 -6.33 3.42 -3.02
C ASP A 173 -7.62 2.65 -2.76
N ASP A 174 -8.34 2.98 -1.71
CA ASP A 174 -9.60 2.33 -1.36
C ASP A 174 -10.85 3.12 -1.78
N ASN A 175 -10.65 4.21 -2.52
CA ASN A 175 -11.73 4.99 -3.09
C ASN A 175 -12.18 4.44 -4.45
N ALA A 176 -13.34 3.81 -4.46
CA ALA A 176 -13.98 3.26 -5.67
C ALA A 176 -14.21 4.31 -6.78
N ALA A 177 -14.32 5.60 -6.46
CA ALA A 177 -14.45 6.66 -7.46
C ALA A 177 -13.19 6.86 -8.33
N LEU A 178 -12.06 6.24 -7.96
CA LEU A 178 -10.84 6.25 -8.75
C LEU A 178 -10.72 5.03 -9.68
N LEU A 179 -11.69 4.10 -9.66
CA LEU A 179 -11.69 2.89 -10.48
C LEU A 179 -11.60 3.26 -11.97
N GLY A 180 -10.79 2.50 -12.72
CA GLY A 180 -10.57 2.70 -14.14
C GLY A 180 -9.60 3.83 -14.50
N ARG A 181 -9.15 4.65 -13.54
CA ARG A 181 -8.09 5.65 -13.80
C ARG A 181 -6.75 4.96 -14.07
N LYS A 182 -6.03 5.43 -15.09
CA LYS A 182 -4.73 4.87 -15.48
C LYS A 182 -3.74 4.90 -14.32
N GLY A 183 -3.13 3.75 -14.02
CA GLY A 183 -2.17 3.61 -12.93
C GLY A 183 -2.79 3.59 -11.53
N VAL A 184 -4.11 3.56 -11.41
CA VAL A 184 -4.80 3.42 -10.12
C VAL A 184 -5.29 1.98 -9.95
N PHE A 185 -4.96 1.42 -8.81
CA PHE A 185 -5.42 0.13 -8.33
C PHE A 185 -6.34 0.35 -7.14
N VAL A 186 -7.64 0.24 -7.39
CA VAL A 186 -8.60 0.29 -6.28
C VAL A 186 -8.48 -1.02 -5.51
N VAL A 187 -8.23 -0.91 -4.20
CA VAL A 187 -8.12 -2.03 -3.27
C VAL A 187 -9.27 -1.97 -2.28
N GLU A 188 -9.70 -3.12 -1.77
CA GLU A 188 -10.74 -3.15 -0.76
C GLU A 188 -10.27 -2.48 0.54
N ARG A 189 -11.17 -1.70 1.14
CA ARG A 189 -10.97 -1.08 2.46
C ARG A 189 -10.67 -2.16 3.48
N PHE A 190 -9.69 -1.89 4.33
CA PHE A 190 -9.30 -2.79 5.41
C PHE A 190 -9.00 -4.23 4.99
N ASN A 191 -8.85 -4.54 3.68
CA ASN A 191 -8.60 -5.86 3.06
C ASN A 191 -8.62 -6.97 4.11
N ALA A 192 -9.83 -7.43 4.41
CA ALA A 192 -10.26 -7.72 5.77
C ALA A 192 -9.24 -8.48 6.65
N LEU A 193 -9.14 -8.04 7.91
CA LEU A 193 -8.14 -8.54 8.85
C LEU A 193 -8.23 -10.06 8.89
N THR A 194 -7.08 -10.75 8.83
CA THR A 194 -7.07 -12.18 9.17
C THR A 194 -7.58 -12.35 10.61
N GLY A 195 -8.25 -13.45 10.94
CA GLY A 195 -8.73 -13.69 12.31
C GLY A 195 -7.64 -13.48 13.38
N HIS A 196 -6.39 -13.83 13.08
CA HIS A 196 -5.25 -13.54 13.97
C HIS A 196 -4.98 -12.03 14.15
N GLN A 197 -5.00 -11.24 13.07
CA GLN A 197 -4.84 -9.79 13.15
C GLN A 197 -6.04 -9.11 13.83
N ARG A 198 -7.26 -9.62 13.59
CA ARG A 198 -8.48 -9.15 14.24
C ARG A 198 -8.37 -9.32 15.76
N GLY A 199 -8.06 -10.53 16.23
CA GLY A 199 -7.90 -10.80 17.66
C GLY A 199 -6.80 -9.93 18.30
N ARG A 200 -5.68 -9.69 17.59
CA ARG A 200 -4.64 -8.76 18.08
C ARG A 200 -5.13 -7.31 18.16
N LEU A 201 -5.96 -6.87 17.21
CA LEU A 201 -6.55 -5.54 17.22
C LEU A 201 -7.58 -5.39 18.34
N GLU A 202 -8.46 -6.37 18.52
CA GLU A 202 -9.44 -6.43 19.60
C GLU A 202 -8.74 -6.37 20.97
N SER A 203 -7.79 -7.27 21.23
CA SER A 203 -7.02 -7.27 22.48
C SER A 203 -6.25 -5.97 22.71
N PHE A 204 -5.77 -5.33 21.64
CA PHE A 204 -5.16 -4.01 21.75
C PHE A 204 -6.18 -2.97 22.19
N LEU A 205 -7.35 -2.91 21.55
CA LEU A 205 -8.41 -1.95 21.84
C LEU A 205 -9.01 -2.16 23.23
N ASP A 206 -9.25 -3.40 23.66
CA ASP A 206 -9.73 -3.68 25.03
C ASP A 206 -8.78 -3.11 26.08
N ARG A 207 -7.46 -3.19 25.82
CA ARG A 207 -6.44 -2.66 26.71
C ARG A 207 -6.35 -1.13 26.66
N VAL A 208 -6.37 -0.53 25.47
CA VAL A 208 -6.10 0.92 25.30
C VAL A 208 -7.37 1.76 25.23
N MET A 209 -8.54 1.16 25.16
CA MET A 209 -9.82 1.83 25.03
C MET A 209 -10.94 0.86 25.45
N PRO A 210 -10.94 0.37 26.71
CA PRO A 210 -11.97 -0.56 27.15
C PRO A 210 -13.35 0.10 27.02
N LEU A 211 -14.33 -0.68 26.56
CA LEU A 211 -15.68 -0.20 26.25
C LEU A 211 -16.34 0.46 27.46
N ASP A 212 -16.24 -0.15 28.64
CA ASP A 212 -16.77 0.37 29.91
C ASP A 212 -16.16 1.73 30.34
N SER A 213 -15.06 2.14 29.71
CA SER A 213 -14.39 3.42 29.97
C SER A 213 -14.64 4.48 28.90
N LEU A 214 -15.39 4.15 27.85
CA LEU A 214 -15.69 5.09 26.78
C LEU A 214 -16.62 6.18 27.29
N PRO A 215 -16.32 7.46 27.03
CA PRO A 215 -17.30 8.51 27.20
C PRO A 215 -18.49 8.28 26.26
N GLU A 216 -19.72 8.44 26.76
CA GLU A 216 -20.98 8.30 25.99
C GLU A 216 -20.94 9.05 24.64
N GLN A 217 -20.46 10.30 24.63
CA GLN A 217 -20.31 11.10 23.41
C GLN A 217 -19.39 10.47 22.36
N LEU A 218 -18.38 9.72 22.80
CA LEU A 218 -17.46 9.04 21.91
C LEU A 218 -18.07 7.73 21.41
N GLU A 219 -18.79 7.01 22.28
CA GLU A 219 -19.57 5.83 21.91
C GLU A 219 -20.59 6.20 20.82
N ASP A 220 -21.45 7.19 21.07
CA ASP A 220 -22.44 7.71 20.11
C ASP A 220 -21.80 8.06 18.76
N TRP A 221 -20.64 8.73 18.81
CA TRP A 221 -19.92 9.10 17.61
C TRP A 221 -19.39 7.88 16.84
N MET A 222 -18.96 6.83 17.53
CA MET A 222 -18.41 5.61 16.93
C MET A 222 -19.51 4.68 16.38
N THR A 223 -20.63 4.55 17.08
CA THR A 223 -21.79 3.73 16.65
C THR A 223 -22.56 4.40 15.51
N SER A 224 -22.64 5.74 15.50
CA SER A 224 -23.29 6.51 14.43
C SER A 224 -22.49 6.60 13.13
N ALA A 225 -21.28 6.04 13.08
CA ALA A 225 -20.49 6.03 11.85
C ALA A 225 -21.19 5.20 10.74
N PRO A 226 -21.00 5.57 9.45
CA PRO A 226 -21.46 4.76 8.32
C PRO A 226 -20.97 3.32 8.44
N GLU A 227 -21.74 2.35 7.96
CA GLU A 227 -21.45 0.91 8.10
C GLU A 227 -20.01 0.55 7.71
N GLU A 228 -19.51 1.13 6.62
CA GLU A 228 -18.16 0.87 6.10
C GLU A 228 -17.02 1.52 6.91
N HIS A 229 -17.37 2.33 7.91
CA HIS A 229 -16.46 3.02 8.83
C HIS A 229 -16.75 2.72 10.30
N ARG A 230 -17.86 2.03 10.59
CA ARG A 230 -18.26 1.63 11.93
C ARG A 230 -17.28 0.59 12.46
N VAL A 231 -16.89 0.77 13.71
CA VAL A 231 -15.95 -0.12 14.42
C VAL A 231 -16.50 -0.56 15.77
N LEU A 232 -17.70 -0.10 16.11
CA LEU A 232 -18.38 -0.31 17.38
C LEU A 232 -19.87 -0.50 17.07
N ASP A 233 -20.47 -1.56 17.57
CA ASP A 233 -21.89 -1.86 17.35
C ASP A 233 -22.48 -2.57 18.59
N TYR A 234 -23.81 -2.56 18.69
CA TYR A 234 -24.52 -3.41 19.64
C TYR A 234 -24.71 -4.79 19.01
N VAL A 235 -24.35 -5.82 19.76
CA VAL A 235 -24.39 -7.23 19.33
C VAL A 235 -25.23 -7.99 20.34
N GLU A 236 -26.12 -8.85 19.85
CA GLU A 236 -26.90 -9.76 20.70
C GLU A 236 -26.07 -11.01 21.03
N ASP A 237 -26.11 -11.43 22.29
CA ASP A 237 -25.55 -12.72 22.72
C ASP A 237 -26.50 -13.91 22.43
N GLU A 238 -26.14 -15.11 22.90
CA GLU A 238 -26.95 -16.32 22.71
C GLU A 238 -28.28 -16.28 23.48
N GLU A 239 -28.39 -15.43 24.50
CA GLU A 239 -29.59 -15.24 25.33
C GLU A 239 -30.49 -14.11 24.80
N GLY A 240 -30.01 -13.35 23.80
CA GLY A 240 -30.70 -12.22 23.19
C GLY A 240 -30.45 -10.89 23.90
N GLU A 241 -29.47 -10.82 24.80
CA GLU A 241 -29.08 -9.58 25.47
C GLU A 241 -28.12 -8.78 24.57
N GLU A 242 -28.43 -7.49 24.37
CA GLU A 242 -27.59 -6.59 23.59
C GLU A 242 -26.42 -6.07 24.43
N PHE A 243 -25.20 -6.17 23.88
CA PHE A 243 -24.01 -5.59 24.48
C PHE A 243 -23.15 -4.88 23.43
N LEU A 244 -22.40 -3.88 23.88
CA LEU A 244 -21.52 -3.11 23.01
C LEU A 244 -20.25 -3.92 22.69
N ALA A 245 -19.86 -4.00 21.42
CA ALA A 245 -18.67 -4.72 20.99
C ALA A 245 -17.93 -4.02 19.83
N TYR A 246 -16.60 -4.22 19.79
CA TYR A 246 -15.82 -3.86 18.62
C TYR A 246 -16.15 -4.78 17.44
N THR A 247 -16.55 -4.19 16.32
CA THR A 247 -16.92 -4.94 15.11
C THR A 247 -15.93 -4.67 13.99
N PHE A 248 -15.30 -5.73 13.49
CA PHE A 248 -14.40 -5.68 12.34
C PHE A 248 -14.83 -6.71 11.31
N GLN A 249 -14.91 -6.28 10.05
CA GLN A 249 -15.08 -7.22 8.95
C GLN A 249 -13.86 -8.15 8.88
N GLU A 250 -14.09 -9.46 9.00
CA GLU A 250 -13.07 -10.50 8.86
C GLU A 250 -13.02 -10.99 7.41
N ALA A 251 -11.82 -11.07 6.84
CA ALA A 251 -11.68 -11.70 5.53
C ALA A 251 -11.56 -13.20 5.73
N LYS A 252 -12.36 -13.95 4.98
CA LYS A 252 -12.05 -15.38 4.83
C LYS A 252 -10.76 -15.49 4.04
N HIS A 253 -9.84 -16.34 4.52
CA HIS A 253 -8.50 -16.46 3.95
C HIS A 253 -8.48 -16.82 2.45
N ARG A 254 -9.57 -17.42 1.95
CA ARG A 254 -9.79 -17.75 0.52
C ARG A 254 -10.14 -16.54 -0.35
N ASP A 255 -10.68 -15.48 0.25
CA ASP A 255 -11.13 -14.26 -0.44
C ASP A 255 -9.99 -13.21 -0.49
N LEU A 256 -8.89 -13.48 0.21
CA LEU A 256 -7.70 -12.65 0.29
C LEU A 256 -6.91 -12.63 -1.04
N LYS A 257 -7.34 -11.81 -2.01
CA LYS A 257 -6.62 -11.62 -3.29
C LYS A 257 -5.33 -10.80 -3.10
N PRO A 258 -4.20 -11.16 -3.74
CA PRO A 258 -3.00 -10.32 -3.70
C PRO A 258 -3.31 -8.92 -4.24
N TRP A 259 -2.60 -7.90 -3.75
CA TRP A 259 -2.72 -6.56 -4.34
C TRP A 259 -2.38 -6.64 -5.83
N PRO A 260 -3.21 -6.04 -6.69
CA PRO A 260 -2.96 -6.06 -8.12
C PRO A 260 -1.60 -5.40 -8.39
N LEU A 261 -0.81 -6.04 -9.24
CA LEU A 261 0.44 -5.50 -9.73
C LEU A 261 0.18 -4.88 -11.11
N PRO A 262 0.91 -3.81 -11.46
CA PRO A 262 0.87 -3.32 -12.83
C PRO A 262 1.36 -4.38 -13.80
N ASP A 263 0.90 -4.30 -15.05
CA ASP A 263 1.49 -5.06 -16.13
C ASP A 263 2.92 -4.53 -16.36
N ILE A 264 3.89 -5.27 -15.85
CA ILE A 264 5.29 -4.92 -16.00
C ILE A 264 5.85 -5.68 -17.20
N GLU A 265 5.89 -5.00 -18.34
CA GLU A 265 6.62 -5.46 -19.52
C GLU A 265 8.08 -5.82 -19.15
N GLY A 266 8.50 -7.04 -19.52
CA GLY A 266 9.85 -7.56 -19.26
C GLY A 266 9.99 -8.44 -18.02
N VAL A 267 8.95 -8.60 -17.20
CA VAL A 267 8.90 -9.65 -16.18
C VAL A 267 8.35 -10.91 -16.83
N GLU A 268 9.22 -11.72 -17.43
CA GLU A 268 8.91 -13.14 -17.47
C GLU A 268 8.65 -13.56 -16.01
N HIS A 269 7.40 -13.87 -15.67
CA HIS A 269 7.07 -14.55 -14.44
C HIS A 269 7.82 -15.88 -14.47
N LYS A 270 9.10 -15.88 -14.06
CA LYS A 270 9.84 -17.11 -13.83
C LYS A 270 9.04 -17.83 -12.76
N PRO A 271 8.41 -18.97 -13.09
CA PRO A 271 7.52 -19.62 -12.14
C PRO A 271 8.33 -19.86 -10.87
N THR A 272 7.74 -19.57 -9.69
CA THR A 272 8.41 -19.82 -8.41
C THR A 272 8.88 -21.27 -8.38
N VAL A 273 9.89 -21.64 -7.56
CA VAL A 273 10.37 -23.03 -7.46
C VAL A 273 9.20 -24.02 -7.25
N ARG A 274 8.18 -23.60 -6.51
CA ARG A 274 6.94 -24.34 -6.29
C ARG A 274 6.11 -24.47 -7.58
N THR A 275 5.90 -23.39 -8.32
CA THR A 275 5.19 -23.39 -9.61
C THR A 275 5.95 -24.17 -10.68
N ARG A 276 7.29 -24.07 -10.73
CA ARG A 276 8.16 -24.90 -11.59
C ARG A 276 8.04 -26.37 -11.23
N LYS A 277 8.09 -26.72 -9.95
CA LYS A 277 7.92 -28.10 -9.49
C LYS A 277 6.55 -28.65 -9.90
N VAL A 278 5.48 -27.87 -9.73
CA VAL A 278 4.12 -28.27 -10.16
C VAL A 278 4.03 -28.42 -11.68
N GLN A 279 4.58 -27.48 -12.46
CA GLN A 279 4.59 -27.57 -13.93
C GLN A 279 5.40 -28.76 -14.45
N ILE A 280 6.58 -29.02 -13.87
CA ILE A 280 7.41 -30.19 -14.21
C ILE A 280 6.66 -31.48 -13.87
N MET A 281 6.04 -31.56 -12.69
CA MET A 281 5.25 -32.75 -12.29
C MET A 281 4.08 -33.00 -13.24
N ARG A 282 3.41 -31.94 -13.69
CA ARG A 282 2.30 -32.04 -14.64
C ARG A 282 2.77 -32.48 -16.03
N GLY A 283 3.90 -31.95 -16.50
CA GLY A 283 4.53 -32.36 -17.76
C GLY A 283 4.99 -33.82 -17.73
N LEU A 284 5.58 -34.28 -16.63
CA LEU A 284 5.97 -35.67 -16.43
C LEU A 284 4.76 -36.63 -16.43
N GLN A 285 3.66 -36.25 -15.77
CA GLN A 285 2.41 -37.03 -15.81
C GLN A 285 1.83 -37.12 -17.22
N GLN A 286 1.83 -36.02 -17.97
CA GLN A 286 1.35 -35.99 -19.36
C GLN A 286 2.24 -36.81 -20.30
N ALA A 287 3.53 -36.89 -20.02
CA ALA A 287 4.48 -37.73 -20.76
C ALA A 287 4.41 -39.23 -20.36
N GLY A 288 3.44 -39.64 -19.54
CA GLY A 288 3.27 -41.02 -19.10
C GLY A 288 4.35 -41.50 -18.12
N VAL A 289 5.14 -40.58 -17.54
CA VAL A 289 6.16 -40.94 -16.54
C VAL A 289 5.45 -41.29 -15.23
N ALA A 290 5.50 -42.56 -14.85
CA ALA A 290 4.91 -43.06 -13.62
C ALA A 290 5.67 -42.52 -12.39
N ILE A 291 5.16 -41.43 -11.81
CA ILE A 291 5.70 -40.89 -10.56
C ILE A 291 5.10 -41.69 -9.41
N LYS A 292 5.83 -42.69 -8.91
CA LYS A 292 5.45 -43.38 -7.66
C LYS A 292 5.58 -42.38 -6.50
N ARG A 293 4.47 -42.04 -5.84
CA ARG A 293 4.48 -41.32 -4.57
C ARG A 293 5.13 -42.22 -3.51
N THR A 294 6.44 -42.11 -3.33
CA THR A 294 7.15 -42.77 -2.23
C THR A 294 7.13 -41.87 -1.00
N ALA A 295 6.92 -42.44 0.18
CA ALA A 295 6.62 -41.73 1.43
C ALA A 295 7.79 -40.89 2.01
N SER A 296 9.03 -41.04 1.54
CA SER A 296 10.19 -40.32 2.07
C SER A 296 10.75 -39.30 1.07
N GLY A 297 10.95 -38.05 1.51
CA GLY A 297 11.49 -36.95 0.69
C GLY A 297 12.90 -37.18 0.12
N GLU A 298 13.70 -38.06 0.72
CA GLU A 298 15.09 -38.35 0.31
C GLU A 298 15.17 -39.16 -0.99
N HIS A 299 14.26 -40.12 -1.19
CA HIS A 299 14.21 -40.94 -2.40
C HIS A 299 13.86 -40.11 -3.64
N TRP A 300 13.02 -39.08 -3.47
CA TRP A 300 12.69 -38.13 -4.52
C TRP A 300 13.88 -37.24 -4.91
N GLN A 301 14.72 -36.83 -3.95
CA GLN A 301 15.93 -36.06 -4.26
C GLN A 301 16.96 -36.89 -5.05
N GLN A 302 17.08 -38.18 -4.77
CA GLN A 302 17.94 -39.08 -5.52
C GLN A 302 17.44 -39.32 -6.96
N GLN A 303 16.13 -39.55 -7.14
CA GLN A 303 15.53 -39.65 -8.48
C GLN A 303 15.71 -38.36 -9.29
N TRP A 304 15.54 -37.20 -8.65
CA TRP A 304 15.76 -35.90 -9.30
C TRP A 304 17.22 -35.71 -9.74
N LYS A 305 18.19 -36.12 -8.89
CA LYS A 305 19.63 -36.11 -9.25
C LYS A 305 19.94 -37.07 -10.40
N GLN A 306 19.29 -38.23 -10.46
CA GLN A 306 19.46 -39.18 -11.58
C GLN A 306 18.89 -38.64 -12.90
N MET A 307 17.71 -38.01 -12.87
CA MET A 307 17.12 -37.37 -14.06
C MET A 307 17.99 -36.22 -14.60
N TRP A 308 18.66 -35.48 -13.73
CA TRP A 308 19.62 -34.45 -14.15
C TRP A 308 20.88 -35.05 -14.79
N LYS A 309 21.35 -36.19 -14.28
CA LYS A 309 22.50 -36.92 -14.84
C LYS A 309 22.21 -37.59 -16.19
N SER A 310 20.96 -37.95 -16.47
CA SER A 310 20.57 -38.59 -17.74
C SER A 310 20.42 -37.62 -18.91
N GLY A 311 20.78 -36.34 -18.75
CA GLY A 311 20.75 -35.35 -19.83
C GLY A 311 19.35 -34.93 -20.27
N LEU A 312 18.31 -35.26 -19.50
CA LEU A 312 16.95 -34.76 -19.72
C LEU A 312 16.94 -33.26 -19.41
N GLU A 313 17.11 -32.42 -20.43
CA GLU A 313 16.98 -30.99 -20.26
C GLU A 313 15.54 -30.67 -19.86
N ILE A 314 15.36 -30.10 -18.67
CA ILE A 314 14.08 -29.63 -18.14
C ILE A 314 13.32 -28.73 -19.15
N ASN A 315 14.05 -28.08 -20.06
CA ASN A 315 13.50 -27.27 -21.14
C ASN A 315 12.68 -28.04 -22.18
N ASP A 316 12.92 -29.34 -22.36
CA ASP A 316 12.18 -30.20 -23.30
C ASP A 316 10.85 -30.68 -22.69
N LEU A 317 10.81 -30.88 -21.37
CA LEU A 317 9.59 -31.23 -20.63
C LEU A 317 8.64 -30.04 -20.43
N LEU A 318 9.18 -28.81 -20.37
CA LEU A 318 8.38 -27.60 -20.18
C LEU A 318 7.81 -27.04 -21.49
N HIS A 319 8.32 -27.48 -22.65
CA HIS A 319 7.92 -26.97 -23.96
C HIS A 319 7.95 -28.10 -25.02
N PRO A 320 6.95 -29.01 -25.02
CA PRO A 320 6.92 -30.15 -25.94
C PRO A 320 6.80 -29.73 -27.42
N ASP A 321 6.35 -28.51 -27.72
CA ASP A 321 6.12 -28.00 -29.08
C ASP A 321 7.32 -27.21 -29.67
N LYS A 322 8.55 -27.68 -29.45
CA LYS A 322 9.77 -27.01 -29.96
C LYS A 322 10.28 -27.56 -31.28
N LYS A 323 9.44 -27.59 -32.32
CA LYS A 323 9.95 -27.46 -33.71
C LYS A 323 10.34 -26.02 -34.04
N THR A 324 9.72 -25.02 -33.37
CA THR A 324 9.87 -23.59 -33.68
C THR A 324 11.05 -22.91 -32.95
N TYR A 325 11.44 -23.42 -31.78
CA TYR A 325 12.49 -22.80 -30.94
C TYR A 325 13.91 -23.17 -31.41
N ARG A 326 14.10 -24.38 -31.93
CA ARG A 326 15.37 -24.81 -32.55
C ARG A 326 15.68 -24.01 -33.82
N THR A 327 14.67 -23.61 -34.59
CA THR A 327 14.85 -22.77 -35.80
C THR A 327 15.33 -21.37 -35.44
N LYS A 328 14.71 -20.71 -34.45
CA LYS A 328 15.12 -19.34 -34.03
C LYS A 328 16.54 -19.27 -33.45
N GLN A 329 17.00 -20.26 -32.69
CA GLN A 329 18.38 -20.27 -32.20
C GLN A 329 19.42 -20.61 -33.28
N ARG A 330 19.05 -21.38 -34.32
CA ARG A 330 19.93 -21.65 -35.46
C ARG A 330 20.11 -20.40 -36.33
N THR A 331 19.06 -19.61 -36.54
CA THR A 331 19.13 -18.31 -37.24
C THR A 331 19.97 -17.28 -36.47
N LEU A 332 19.89 -17.25 -35.13
CA LEU A 332 20.69 -16.34 -34.31
C LEU A 332 22.18 -16.73 -34.19
N ARG A 333 22.53 -18.00 -34.38
CA ARG A 333 23.93 -18.44 -34.43
C ARG A 333 24.58 -18.23 -35.80
N GLN A 334 23.81 -18.34 -36.89
CA GLN A 334 24.33 -18.02 -38.23
C GLN A 334 24.61 -16.53 -38.43
N PHE A 335 23.92 -15.63 -37.71
CA PHE A 335 24.18 -14.20 -37.77
C PHE A 335 25.39 -13.71 -36.93
N LYS A 336 26.03 -14.57 -36.13
CA LYS A 336 27.14 -14.18 -35.23
C LYS A 336 28.52 -14.76 -35.59
N PHE A 337 28.65 -15.51 -36.69
CA PHE A 337 29.92 -16.06 -37.16
C PHE A 337 30.12 -15.80 -38.66
N GLY A 338 30.11 -14.53 -39.05
CA GLY A 338 30.39 -14.12 -40.42
C GLY A 338 30.79 -12.66 -40.50
N ARG A 339 31.96 -12.32 -39.97
CA ARG A 339 32.90 -11.31 -40.50
C ARG A 339 34.04 -11.04 -39.50
N GLY A 340 35.22 -11.47 -39.91
CA GLY A 340 36.54 -11.15 -39.41
C GLY A 340 37.47 -12.19 -40.04
N ASP A 341 38.52 -11.88 -40.78
CA ASP A 341 39.13 -10.65 -41.29
C ASP A 341 39.94 -11.09 -42.51
N THR A 342 40.11 -10.22 -43.51
CA THR A 342 41.34 -10.17 -44.31
C THR A 342 41.55 -8.74 -44.77
N ALA A 343 42.56 -8.10 -44.19
CA ALA A 343 43.24 -6.95 -44.77
C ALA A 343 44.08 -7.42 -45.96
N GLU A 344 44.20 -6.60 -47.01
CA GLU A 344 45.47 -6.21 -47.64
C GLU A 344 45.28 -5.28 -48.85
N MET A 345 46.13 -4.24 -48.85
CA MET A 345 46.76 -3.54 -49.99
C MET A 345 45.91 -2.95 -51.13
N ALA A 346 45.74 -1.63 -51.12
CA ALA A 346 46.36 -0.65 -52.04
C ALA A 346 45.88 0.76 -51.70
#